data_AF-A0A9D8GIM8-F1
#
_entry.id   AF-A0A9D8GIM8-F1
#
_cell.length_a   1.000
_cell.length_b   1.000
_cell.length_c   1.000
_cell.angle_alpha   90.00
_cell.angle_beta   90.00
_cell.angle_gamma   90.00
#
_symmetry.space_group_name_H-M   'P 1'
#
loop_
_entity.id
_entity.type
_entity.pdbx_description
1 polymer ?
#
loop_
_entity_poly.entity_id
_entity_poly.type
_entity_poly.pdbx_seq_one_letter_code
_entity_poly.pdbx_strand_id
1 'polypeptide(L)' 'MAVAFARCFSSADGRRVLDHLRSLTIERRLPVDVSEAALRHIEGQRHLVASIHALVAAGRKPNPQAQGV' A
#
# COMPACT_ATOMS: atom_id res chain seq x y z
N MET A 1 -12.62 -3.37 6.98
CA MET A 1 -11.18 -3.60 6.68
C MET A 1 -10.34 -2.32 6.64
N ALA A 2 -10.73 -1.27 5.91
CA ALA A 2 -9.94 -0.02 5.80
C ALA A 2 -9.45 0.58 7.14
N VAL A 3 -10.31 0.67 8.17
CA VAL A 3 -9.94 1.18 9.51
C VAL A 3 -8.85 0.33 10.18
N ALA A 4 -8.89 -1.00 10.02
CA ALA A 4 -7.89 -1.90 10.60
C ALA A 4 -6.51 -1.68 9.94
N PHE A 5 -6.47 -1.49 8.62
CA PHE A 5 -5.24 -1.14 7.90
C PHE A 5 -4.72 0.23 8.32
N ALA A 6 -5.59 1.24 8.39
CA ALA A 6 -5.21 2.57 8.84
C ALA A 6 -4.61 2.57 10.26
N ARG A 7 -5.18 1.79 11.19
CA ARG A 7 -4.66 1.61 12.54
C ARG A 7 -3.35 0.82 12.58
N CYS A 8 -3.24 -0.25 11.79
CA CYS A 8 -2.02 -1.06 11.72
C CYS A 8 -0.81 -0.25 11.24
N PHE A 9 -1.03 0.66 10.28
CA PHE A 9 0.01 1.49 9.67
C PHE A 9 -0.02 2.96 10.14
N SER A 10 -0.53 3.23 11.35
CA SER A 10 -0.49 4.57 11.95
C SER A 10 0.76 4.83 12.80
N SER A 11 1.43 3.77 13.28
CA SER A 11 2.66 3.88 14.06
C SER A 11 3.88 4.20 13.19
N ALA A 12 4.97 4.64 13.83
CA ALA A 12 6.24 4.88 13.14
C ALA A 12 6.76 3.62 12.43
N ASP A 13 6.70 2.47 13.09
CA ASP A 13 7.14 1.20 12.49
C ASP A 13 6.20 0.74 11.38
N GLY A 14 4.89 0.92 11.53
CA GLY A 14 3.94 0.67 10.47
C GLY A 14 4.25 1.51 9.22
N ARG A 15 4.62 2.78 9.41
CA ARG A 15 5.05 3.64 8.29
C ARG A 15 6.32 3.11 7.63
N ARG A 16 7.34 2.73 8.41
CA ARG A 16 8.58 2.13 7.90
C ARG A 16 8.33 0.87 7.09
N VAL A 17 7.41 0.01 7.53
CA VAL A 17 7.02 -1.20 6.79
C VAL A 17 6.37 -0.84 5.45
N LEU A 18 5.44 0.13 5.42
CA LEU A 18 4.85 0.58 4.15
C LEU A 18 5.90 1.15 3.18
N ASP A 19 6.80 1.99 3.68
CA ASP A 19 7.86 2.59 2.87
C ASP A 19 8.83 1.50 2.36
N HIS A 20 9.15 0.49 3.17
CA HIS A 20 9.94 -0.66 2.75
C HIS A 20 9.24 -1.46 1.64
N LEU A 21 7.96 -1.81 1.80
CA LEU A 21 7.18 -2.52 0.77
C LEU A 21 7.13 -1.73 -0.54
N ARG A 22 6.97 -0.40 -0.46
CA ARG A 22 6.98 0.50 -1.61
C ARG A 22 8.34 0.48 -2.34
N SER A 23 9.44 0.50 -1.59
CA SER A 23 10.80 0.41 -2.16
C SER A 23 11.05 -0.90 -2.91
N LEU A 24 10.51 -2.02 -2.40
CA LEU A 24 10.66 -3.35 -3.02
C LEU A 24 9.82 -3.54 -4.28
N THR A 25 8.76 -2.74 -4.47
CA THR A 25 7.73 -2.99 -5.48
C THR A 25 7.50 -1.81 -6.42
N ILE A 26 6.87 -0.75 -5.93
CA ILE A 26 6.47 0.42 -6.73
C ILE A 26 7.70 1.17 -7.26
N GLU A 27 8.69 1.38 -6.41
CA GLU A 27 9.89 2.17 -6.75
C GLU A 27 11.00 1.31 -7.37
N ARG A 28 10.83 -0.01 -7.31
CA ARG A 28 11.78 -0.95 -7.87
C ARG A 28 11.81 -0.82 -9.40
N ARG A 29 12.98 -0.46 -9.91
CA ARG A 29 13.31 -0.48 -11.33
C ARG A 29 13.68 -1.89 -11.77
N LEU A 30 13.34 -2.21 -13.01
CA LEU A 30 13.65 -3.48 -13.64
C LEU A 30 14.53 -3.22 -14.86
N PRO A 31 15.43 -4.15 -15.21
CA PRO A 31 16.21 -4.03 -16.43
C PRO A 31 15.32 -4.24 -17.66
N VAL A 32 15.79 -3.80 -18.83
CA VAL A 32 15.03 -3.85 -20.09
C VAL A 32 14.80 -5.28 -20.59
N ASP A 33 15.68 -6.21 -20.22
CA ASP A 33 15.67 -7.63 -20.60
C ASP A 33 14.98 -8.53 -19.57
N VAL A 34 14.25 -7.94 -18.62
CA VAL A 34 13.48 -8.69 -17.62
C VAL A 34 12.44 -9.58 -18.31
N SER A 35 12.28 -10.81 -17.83
CA SER A 35 11.32 -11.75 -18.41
C SER A 35 9.87 -11.34 -18.13
N GLU A 36 8.97 -11.72 -19.04
CA GLU A 36 7.52 -11.53 -18.89
C GLU A 36 6.96 -12.13 -17.59
N ALA A 37 7.50 -13.26 -17.14
CA ALA A 37 7.09 -13.89 -15.88
C ALA A 37 7.49 -13.02 -14.67
N ALA A 38 8.69 -12.46 -14.69
CA ALA A 38 9.15 -11.54 -13.65
C ALA A 38 8.36 -10.23 -13.66
N LEU A 39 8.03 -9.69 -14.85
CA LEU A 39 7.16 -8.52 -15.00
C LEU A 39 5.76 -8.75 -14.43
N ARG A 40 5.12 -9.86 -14.75
CA ARG A 40 3.81 -10.20 -14.19
C ARG A 40 3.86 -10.39 -12.68
N HIS A 41 4.93 -11.01 -12.19
CA HIS A 41 5.11 -11.23 -10.76
C HIS A 41 5.23 -9.91 -9.98
N ILE A 42 6.10 -9.00 -10.42
CA ILE A 42 6.29 -7.72 -9.76
C ILE A 42 5.06 -6.81 -9.91
N GLU A 43 4.34 -6.88 -11.03
CA GLU A 43 3.09 -6.12 -11.18
C GLU A 43 2.00 -6.60 -10.22
N GLY A 44 1.91 -7.92 -9.98
CA GLY A 44 1.04 -8.47 -8.93
C GLY A 44 1.40 -7.93 -7.54
N GLN A 45 2.69 -7.83 -7.22
CA GLN A 45 3.14 -7.24 -5.95
C GLN A 45 2.82 -5.75 -5.86
N ARG A 46 3.01 -4.98 -6.95
CA ARG A 46 2.68 -3.55 -7.01
C ARG A 46 1.20 -3.31 -6.80
N HIS A 47 0.34 -4.11 -7.42
CA HIS A 47 -1.11 -4.03 -7.23
C HIS A 47 -1.50 -4.28 -5.78
N LEU A 48 -0.91 -5.29 -5.13
CA LEU A 48 -1.16 -5.58 -3.72
C LEU A 48 -0.74 -4.41 -2.82
N VAL A 49 0.47 -3.89 -2.99
CA VAL A 49 0.98 -2.76 -2.18
C VAL A 49 0.14 -1.50 -2.41
N ALA A 50 -0.26 -1.21 -3.65
CA ALA A 50 -1.16 -0.10 -3.97
C ALA A 50 -2.54 -0.26 -3.28
N SER A 51 -3.06 -1.48 -3.22
CA SER A 51 -4.33 -1.78 -2.54
C SER A 51 -4.23 -1.55 -1.03
N ILE A 52 -3.11 -1.93 -0.40
CA ILE A 52 -2.83 -1.62 1.01
C ILE A 52 -2.83 -0.11 1.24
N HIS A 53 -2.13 0.66 0.39
CA HIS A 53 -2.12 2.12 0.46
C HIS A 53 -3.53 2.71 0.34
N ALA A 54 -4.35 2.21 -0.58
CA ALA A 54 -5.72 2.65 -0.77
C ALA A 54 -6.58 2.39 0.48
N LEU A 55 -6.46 1.20 1.09
CA LEU A 55 -7.17 0.85 2.32
C LEU A 55 -6.75 1.74 3.51
N VAL A 56 -5.44 2.00 3.65
CA VAL A 56 -4.91 2.91 4.68
C VAL A 56 -5.45 4.33 4.49
N ALA A 57 -5.42 4.84 3.26
CA ALA A 57 -5.94 6.17 2.95
C ALA A 57 -7.46 6.26 3.21
N ALA A 58 -8.22 5.25 2.78
CA ALA A 58 -9.65 5.18 3.02
C ALA A 58 -10.00 5.13 4.52
N GLY A 59 -9.24 4.36 5.31
CA GLY A 59 -9.47 4.23 6.75
C GLY A 59 -9.06 5.45 7.59
N ARG A 60 -8.33 6.42 7.00
CA ARG A 60 -7.98 7.70 7.63
C ARG A 60 -9.00 8.80 7.34
N LYS A 61 -9.88 8.63 6.34
CA LYS A 61 -10.93 9.61 6.06
C LYS A 61 -11.91 9.62 7.24
N PRO A 62 -12.21 10.79 7.83
CA PRO A 62 -13.26 10.89 8.84
C PRO A 62 -14.57 10.38 8.22
N ASN A 63 -15.34 9.59 8.97
CA ASN A 63 -16.67 9.19 8.52
C ASN A 63 -17.55 10.45 8.48
N PRO A 64 -18.09 10.87 7.31
CA PRO A 64 -18.92 12.07 7.21
C PRO A 64 -20.18 11.99 8.08
N GLN A 65 -20.63 10.77 8.41
CA GLN A 65 -21.82 10.52 9.21
C GLN A 65 -21.58 10.60 10.73
N ALA A 66 -20.35 10.87 11.19
CA ALA A 66 -20.01 10.96 12.62
C ALA A 66 -19.92 12.42 13.15
N GLN A 67 -20.23 13.43 12.33
CA GLN A 67 -20.13 14.86 12.67
C GLN A 67 -21.49 15.56 12.78
N GLY A 68 -22.53 14.83 13.19
CA GLY A 68 -23.87 15.38 13.41
C GLY A 68 -24.50 14.85 14.69
N VAL A 69 -24.03 15.34 15.84
CA VAL A 69 -24.76 15.39 17.13
C VAL A 69 -24.35 16.68 17.82
#